data_AF-A0A087U934-F1
#
_entry.id   AF-A0A087U934-F1
#
_cell.length_a   1.000
_cell.length_b   1.000
_cell.length_c   1.000
_cell.angle_alpha   90.00
_cell.angle_beta   90.00
_cell.angle_gamma   90.00
#
_symmetry.space_group_name_H-M   'P 1'
#
loop_
_entity.id
_entity.type
_entity.pdbx_description
1 polymer ?
#
loop_
_entity_poly.entity_id
_entity_poly.type
_entity_poly.pdbx_seq_one_letter_code
_entity_poly.pdbx_strand_id
1 'polypeptide(L)' 'MSQACKSALYGLAALLNVITCISAAERPHIIFIVADDLGWNDVGWNNPEMQTPHIDELAKNGIIMNQSYVQPICTP' A
#
# COMPACT_ATOMS: atom_id res chain seq x y z
N MET A 1 40.71 12.75 33.65
CA MET A 1 40.02 13.22 32.43
C MET A 1 38.54 12.93 32.55
N SER A 2 37.75 13.99 32.35
CA SER A 2 36.44 14.27 32.96
C SER A 2 35.31 13.28 32.64
N GLN A 3 34.58 12.87 33.69
CA GLN A 3 33.32 12.10 33.65
C GLN A 3 32.28 12.73 32.70
N ALA A 4 32.30 14.06 32.56
CA ALA A 4 31.35 14.80 31.71
C ALA A 4 31.56 14.57 30.20
N CYS A 5 32.78 14.20 29.79
CA CYS A 5 33.07 13.87 28.39
C CYS A 5 32.46 12.50 28.00
N LYS A 6 32.41 11.55 28.96
CA LYS A 6 31.81 10.23 28.74
C LYS A 6 30.28 10.29 28.65
N SER A 7 29.62 11.08 29.50
CA SER A 7 28.16 11.24 29.48
C SER A 7 27.64 11.91 28.20
N ALA A 8 28.37 12.88 27.66
CA ALA A 8 28.05 13.50 26.37
C ALA A 8 28.16 12.50 25.20
N LEU A 9 29.16 11.62 25.26
CA LEU A 9 29.39 10.59 24.24
C LEU A 9 28.27 9.52 24.24
N TYR A 10 27.82 9.10 25.42
CA TYR A 10 26.67 8.19 25.54
C TYR A 10 25.36 8.83 25.09
N GLY A 11 25.14 10.12 25.37
CA GLY A 11 23.97 10.86 24.89
C GLY A 11 23.91 10.98 23.36
N LEU A 12 25.06 11.23 22.71
CA LEU A 12 25.15 11.31 21.25
C LEU A 12 24.93 9.95 20.58
N ALA A 13 25.47 8.87 21.16
CA ALA A 13 25.28 7.51 20.66
C ALA A 13 23.82 7.02 20.82
N ALA A 14 23.13 7.45 21.87
CA ALA A 14 21.70 7.18 22.07
C ALA A 14 20.85 7.93 21.03
N LEU A 15 21.18 9.20 20.74
CA LEU A 15 20.51 9.97 19.69
C LEU A 15 20.66 9.32 18.31
N LEU A 16 21.87 8.81 18.00
CA LEU A 16 22.15 8.19 16.71
C LEU A 16 21.38 6.89 16.49
N ASN A 17 21.15 6.09 17.54
CA ASN A 17 20.36 4.85 17.46
C ASN A 17 18.86 5.08 17.24
N VAL A 18 18.30 6.18 17.75
CA VAL A 18 16.88 6.51 17.53
C VAL A 18 16.62 6.85 16.07
N ILE A 19 17.58 7.48 15.39
CA ILE A 19 17.46 7.89 13.97
C ILE A 19 17.45 6.66 13.05
N THR A 20 18.21 5.61 13.35
CA THR A 20 18.30 4.41 12.50
C THR A 20 17.05 3.53 12.54
N CYS A 21 16.25 3.59 13.61
CA CYS A 21 15.02 2.77 13.73
C CYS A 21 13.89 3.24 12.80
N ILE A 22 13.90 4.50 12.38
CA ILE A 22 12.85 5.11 11.55
C ILE A 22 12.92 4.67 10.08
N SER A 23 14.03 4.10 9.61
CA SER A 23 14.30 3.91 8.18
C SER A 23 14.05 2.50 7.63
N ALA A 24 13.57 1.55 8.42
CA ALA A 24 13.24 0.21 7.91
C ALA A 24 11.76 0.16 7.51
N ALA A 25 11.42 0.76 6.36
CA ALA A 25 10.11 0.52 5.77
C ALA A 25 10.00 -0.97 5.43
N GLU A 26 9.07 -1.67 6.10
CA GLU A 26 8.82 -3.08 5.84
C GLU A 26 8.43 -3.26 4.37
N ARG A 27 8.92 -4.34 3.75
CA ARG A 27 8.60 -4.63 2.35
C ARG A 27 7.09 -4.90 2.26
N PRO A 28 6.35 -4.19 1.41
CA PRO A 28 4.91 -4.39 1.32
C PRO A 28 4.60 -5.76 0.73
N HIS A 29 3.53 -6.38 1.21
CA HIS A 29 2.94 -7.54 0.57
C HIS A 29 2.10 -7.08 -0.64
N ILE A 30 2.33 -7.69 -1.79
CA ILE A 30 1.60 -7.39 -3.03
C ILE A 30 0.67 -8.56 -3.32
N ILE A 31 -0.64 -8.28 -3.35
CA ILE A 31 -1.67 -9.25 -3.74
C ILE A 31 -2.23 -8.78 -5.08
N PHE A 32 -2.11 -9.61 -6.10
CA PHE A 32 -2.66 -9.34 -7.42
C PHE A 32 -3.88 -10.24 -7.66
N ILE A 33 -5.05 -9.61 -7.82
CA ILE A 33 -6.34 -10.28 -8.01
C ILE A 33 -6.80 -9.98 -9.44
N VAL A 34 -7.15 -11.03 -10.19
CA VAL A 34 -7.70 -10.93 -11.54
C VAL A 34 -9.03 -11.67 -11.54
N ALA A 35 -10.07 -11.02 -12.05
CA ALA A 35 -11.38 -11.62 -12.28
C ALA A 35 -11.53 -11.88 -13.78
N ASP A 36 -12.04 -13.07 -14.13
CA ASP A 36 -12.34 -13.45 -15.50
C ASP A 36 -13.67 -12.83 -15.94
N ASP A 37 -13.73 -12.38 -17.20
CA ASP A 37 -14.92 -11.76 -17.82
C ASP A 37 -15.60 -10.63 -17.02
N LEU A 38 -14.89 -9.95 -16.12
CA LEU A 38 -15.45 -8.83 -15.35
C LEU A 38 -15.59 -7.58 -16.22
N GLY A 39 -16.83 -7.20 -16.53
CA GLY A 39 -17.17 -6.05 -17.35
C GLY A 39 -17.16 -4.71 -16.60
N TRP A 40 -17.21 -3.63 -17.37
CA TRP A 40 -17.20 -2.27 -16.84
C TRP A 40 -18.36 -1.96 -15.88
N ASN A 41 -19.55 -2.51 -16.14
CA ASN A 41 -20.75 -2.28 -15.34
C ASN A 41 -21.00 -3.34 -14.26
N ASP A 42 -20.07 -4.27 -14.03
CA ASP A 42 -20.26 -5.39 -13.08
C ASP A 42 -19.85 -5.04 -11.64
N VAL A 43 -19.70 -3.75 -11.34
CA VAL A 43 -19.16 -3.23 -10.09
C VAL A 43 -20.02 -2.08 -9.56
N GLY A 44 -20.18 -2.01 -8.24
CA GLY A 44 -21.10 -1.11 -7.55
C GLY A 44 -20.83 0.38 -7.78
N TRP A 45 -19.58 0.77 -8.05
CA TRP A 45 -19.23 2.17 -8.34
C TRP A 45 -19.59 2.61 -9.77
N ASN A 46 -19.83 1.68 -10.70
CA ASN A 46 -20.28 1.97 -12.07
C ASN A 46 -21.76 1.64 -12.28
N ASN A 47 -22.29 0.66 -11.54
CA ASN A 47 -23.69 0.26 -11.60
C ASN A 47 -24.26 0.08 -10.17
N PRO A 48 -25.18 0.95 -9.72
CA PRO A 48 -25.80 0.86 -8.39
C PRO A 48 -26.60 -0.43 -8.14
N GLU A 49 -26.98 -1.18 -9.18
CA GLU A 49 -27.67 -2.46 -9.06
C GLU A 49 -26.72 -3.61 -8.65
N MET A 50 -25.42 -3.45 -8.90
CA MET A 50 -24.40 -4.46 -8.57
C MET A 50 -23.99 -4.33 -7.11
N GLN A 51 -24.06 -5.45 -6.38
CA GLN A 51 -23.70 -5.52 -4.96
C GLN A 51 -22.30 -6.11 -4.79
N THR A 52 -21.28 -5.25 -4.78
CA THR A 52 -19.87 -5.65 -4.61
C THR A 52 -19.23 -5.00 -3.38
N PRO A 53 -19.81 -5.16 -2.17
CA PRO A 53 -19.46 -4.32 -1.00
C PRO A 53 -17.97 -4.35 -0.63
N HIS A 54 -17.31 -5.50 -0.74
CA HIS A 54 -15.88 -5.63 -0.45
C HIS A 54 -14.99 -4.95 -1.50
N ILE A 55 -15.34 -5.05 -2.79
CA ILE A 55 -14.56 -4.40 -3.85
C ILE A 55 -14.84 -2.89 -3.84
N ASP A 56 -16.08 -2.48 -3.54
CA ASP A 56 -16.46 -1.08 -3.39
C ASP A 56 -15.69 -0.42 -2.23
N GLU A 57 -15.45 -1.14 -1.15
CA GLU A 57 -14.61 -0.67 -0.04
C GLU A 57 -13.14 -0.51 -0.47
N LEU A 58 -12.60 -1.44 -1.26
CA LEU A 58 -11.25 -1.31 -1.83
C LEU A 58 -11.16 -0.11 -2.78
N ALA A 59 -12.19 0.12 -3.62
CA ALA A 59 -12.25 1.23 -4.55
C ALA A 59 -12.31 2.58 -3.82
N LYS A 60 -13.07 2.67 -2.72
CA LYS A 60 -13.17 3.88 -1.86
C LYS A 60 -11.87 4.22 -1.15
N ASN A 61 -11.12 3.21 -0.73
CA ASN A 61 -9.85 3.38 -0.02
C ASN A 61 -8.62 3.40 -0.95
N GLY A 62 -8.84 3.30 -2.27
CA GLY A 62 -7.79 3.16 -3.27
C GLY A 62 -7.94 4.13 -4.43
N ILE A 63 -7.43 3.71 -5.59
CA ILE A 63 -7.49 4.47 -6.84
C ILE A 63 -8.21 3.62 -7.88
N ILE A 64 -9.26 4.19 -8.49
CA ILE A 64 -9.99 3.57 -9.60
C ILE A 64 -9.33 3.98 -10.92
N MET A 65 -8.92 3.00 -11.72
CA MET A 65 -8.38 3.22 -13.05
C MET A 65 -9.50 3.24 -14.10
N ASN A 66 -10.14 4.39 -14.30
CA ASN A 66 -11.31 4.52 -15.20
C ASN A 66 -11.00 4.30 -16.69
N GLN A 67 -9.73 4.18 -17.08
CA GLN A 67 -9.30 3.99 -18.48
C GLN A 67 -8.25 2.87 -18.60
N SER A 68 -8.50 1.73 -17.97
CA SER A 68 -7.70 0.51 -18.15
C SER A 68 -8.24 -0.32 -19.32
N TYR A 69 -7.44 -0.50 -20.37
CA TYR A 69 -7.82 -1.27 -21.57
C TYR A 69 -7.13 -2.63 -21.58
N VAL A 70 -7.86 -3.66 -22.03
CA VAL A 70 -7.39 -5.06 -22.10
C VAL A 70 -7.68 -5.65 -23.48
N GLN A 71 -6.99 -6.74 -23.82
CA GLN A 71 -7.37 -7.55 -24.98
C GLN A 71 -8.66 -8.32 -24.66
N PRO A 72 -9.65 -8.37 -25.57
CA PRO A 72 -10.95 -9.00 -25.32
C PRO A 72 -10.92 -10.53 -25.47
N ILE A 73 -9.73 -11.14 -25.48
CA ILE A 73 -9.53 -12.58 -25.73
C ILE A 73 -8.73 -13.13 -24.55
N CYS A 74 -9.22 -14.22 -23.95
CA CYS A 74 -8.60 -14.89 -22.81
C CYS A 74 -7.33 -15.68 -23.19
N THR A 75 -7.16 -15.98 -24.47
CA THR A 75 -6.01 -16.70 -25.02
C THR A 75 -4.96 -15.70 -25.51
N PRO A 76 -3.66 -15.91 -25.23
CA PRO A 76 -2.60 -15.08 -25.78
C PRO A 76 -2.50 -15.15 -27.32
#